data_AF-A0A402A8Q2-F1
#
_entry.id   AF-A0A402A8Q2-F1
#
_cell.length_a   1.000
_cell.length_b   1.000
_cell.length_c   1.000
_cell.angle_alpha   90.00
_cell.angle_beta   90.00
_cell.angle_gamma   90.00
#
_symmetry.space_group_name_H-M   'P 1'
#
loop_
_entity.id
_entity.type
_entity.pdbx_description
1 polymer ?
#
loop_
_entity_poly.entity_id
_entity_poly.type
_entity_poly.pdbx_seq_one_letter_code
_entity_poly.pdbx_strand_id
1 'polypeptide(L)'
;MLLSIYNYAALRKAVLFVALAILAASLFVVGSKPAAAATSRPSCISTAPVYYIPGNLLWYGHADPTGGSAAWASGTGNTVGSNWAGLQAFSGGNGIIYGIDSAGNLRWYRHLGYLNGTSSWASGSGNAIGSSWGGFTSVFSGGDGVIYGIDTAGNLHWYRHLGYLTGSSGWATGSGNVVGTSWSNLQAFSGGNGIIYTVDGSGSLHWYRHLGYLTGSSSWASGSGNVVSNGWGRGNGILSHFSAGGGIIYAINSTGHLYWYDHLGYLNGSSSWASGSGNAIGSGWSGDWSTFADVDACGNSVAYAQTHWTWEWYNTSSTSYYTVSTGASQPNFECAEFVARSLAANGYFPGLDANTSTSNQYASYQGYSLAYVPDLYSYLINNHLGVDVGDNPAQAAPGDIAFYRNGSGTLEHAALLVQVGTTRDGSDTLVDAHNDADYQIPYNNYQAWNGYSAHIVHLY
;
A
#
# COMPACT_ATOMS: atom_id res chain seq x y z
N MET A 1 97.61 -18.05 13.86
CA MET A 1 97.60 -18.88 12.64
C MET A 1 96.80 -18.11 11.60
N LEU A 2 97.37 -17.09 10.94
CA LEU A 2 98.31 -17.08 9.79
C LEU A 2 97.60 -17.15 8.42
N LEU A 3 97.71 -16.05 7.66
CA LEU A 3 97.48 -15.82 6.21
C LEU A 3 96.02 -15.98 5.71
N SER A 4 95.37 -15.08 4.94
CA SER A 4 95.73 -14.08 3.89
C SER A 4 95.49 -14.57 2.45
N ILE A 5 94.82 -13.78 1.60
CA ILE A 5 95.27 -13.31 0.25
C ILE A 5 94.10 -12.84 -0.68
N TYR A 6 94.10 -11.54 -1.02
CA TYR A 6 93.71 -10.85 -2.31
C TYR A 6 92.26 -11.00 -2.88
N ASN A 7 91.70 -10.07 -3.68
CA ASN A 7 92.34 -9.16 -4.65
C ASN A 7 91.59 -7.81 -4.97
N TYR A 8 92.29 -6.93 -5.70
CA TYR A 8 91.94 -5.59 -6.23
C TYR A 8 91.37 -5.65 -7.68
N ALA A 9 90.77 -4.65 -8.34
CA ALA A 9 90.38 -3.25 -8.01
C ALA A 9 89.32 -2.65 -9.00
N ALA A 10 88.75 -1.50 -8.60
CA ALA A 10 88.18 -0.36 -9.36
C ALA A 10 87.91 -0.41 -10.89
N LEU A 11 86.75 0.15 -11.33
CA LEU A 11 86.74 1.25 -12.29
C LEU A 11 85.48 2.16 -12.27
N ARG A 12 85.67 3.37 -12.81
CA ARG A 12 84.90 4.62 -12.72
C ARG A 12 83.55 4.67 -13.47
N LYS A 13 82.64 5.49 -12.91
CA LYS A 13 81.69 6.42 -13.58
C LYS A 13 80.92 5.94 -14.83
N ALA A 14 79.60 5.78 -14.67
CA ALA A 14 78.62 6.26 -15.64
C ALA A 14 77.38 6.80 -14.91
N VAL A 15 76.97 8.03 -15.23
CA VAL A 15 75.69 8.59 -14.77
C VAL A 15 74.61 8.05 -15.69
N LEU A 16 73.61 7.36 -15.14
CA LEU A 16 72.38 7.07 -15.86
C LEU A 16 71.19 7.54 -15.02
N PHE A 17 70.42 8.47 -15.57
CA PHE A 17 69.17 8.92 -14.97
C PHE A 17 68.15 7.79 -15.01
N VAL A 18 67.80 7.24 -13.85
CA VAL A 18 66.52 6.57 -13.67
C VAL A 18 65.59 7.56 -12.99
N ALA A 19 64.83 8.29 -13.81
CA ALA A 19 63.71 9.06 -13.30
C ALA A 19 62.68 8.07 -12.75
N LEU A 20 62.51 8.07 -11.43
CA LEU A 20 61.48 7.26 -10.78
C LEU A 20 60.13 7.91 -11.09
N ALA A 21 59.51 7.50 -12.20
CA ALA A 21 58.15 7.88 -12.54
C ALA A 21 57.22 7.24 -11.49
N ILE A 22 56.90 8.02 -10.44
CA ILE A 22 55.82 7.68 -9.52
C ILE A 22 54.53 7.78 -10.33
N LEU A 23 54.11 6.64 -10.88
CA LEU A 23 52.79 6.49 -11.44
C LEU A 23 51.83 6.56 -10.25
N ALA A 24 51.35 7.78 -9.97
CA ALA A 24 50.20 7.98 -9.11
C ALA A 24 48.99 7.38 -9.83
N ALA A 25 48.82 6.06 -9.67
CA ALA A 25 47.59 5.38 -9.99
C ALA A 25 46.54 5.93 -9.03
N SER A 26 45.89 7.02 -9.44
CA SER A 26 44.65 7.48 -8.85
C SER A 26 43.69 6.31 -8.90
N LEU A 27 43.53 5.60 -7.77
CA LEU A 27 42.37 4.77 -7.57
C LEU A 27 41.18 5.73 -7.58
N PHE A 28 40.60 5.88 -8.77
CA PHE A 28 39.18 6.08 -8.88
C PHE A 28 38.56 4.84 -8.22
N VAL A 29 38.33 4.97 -6.91
CA VAL A 29 37.17 4.35 -6.30
C VAL A 29 36.00 4.98 -7.06
N VAL A 30 35.63 4.32 -8.16
CA VAL A 30 34.27 4.41 -8.67
C VAL A 30 33.45 3.91 -7.50
N GLY A 31 33.01 4.86 -6.67
CA GLY A 31 31.98 4.59 -5.70
C GLY A 31 30.83 4.09 -6.53
N SER A 32 30.62 2.77 -6.52
CA SER A 32 29.40 2.19 -7.02
C SER A 32 28.31 2.94 -6.28
N LYS A 33 27.59 3.80 -7.02
CA LYS A 33 26.32 4.34 -6.55
C LYS A 33 25.60 3.13 -5.96
N PRO A 34 25.24 3.12 -4.66
CA PRO A 34 24.61 1.96 -4.06
C PRO A 34 23.48 1.59 -5.00
N ALA A 35 23.49 0.35 -5.50
CA ALA A 35 22.45 -0.11 -6.40
C ALA A 35 21.15 0.26 -5.72
N ALA A 36 20.30 1.05 -6.41
CA ALA A 36 18.99 1.36 -5.88
C ALA A 36 18.39 -0.01 -5.54
N ALA A 37 18.13 -0.25 -4.25
CA ALA A 37 17.58 -1.53 -3.81
C ALA A 37 16.37 -1.77 -4.72
N ALA A 38 16.29 -2.96 -5.31
CA ALA A 38 15.21 -3.29 -6.23
C ALA A 38 13.92 -3.32 -5.42
N THR A 39 13.32 -2.14 -5.25
CA THR A 39 12.06 -1.91 -4.57
C THR A 39 11.02 -2.64 -5.40
N SER A 40 10.58 -3.77 -4.88
CA SER A 40 9.51 -4.57 -5.45
C SER A 40 8.30 -3.69 -5.72
N ARG A 41 7.70 -3.87 -6.90
CA ARG A 41 6.45 -3.19 -7.28
C ARG A 41 5.35 -3.57 -6.27
N PRO A 42 4.36 -2.71 -6.03
CA PRO A 42 3.23 -3.06 -5.17
C PRO A 42 2.46 -4.25 -5.75
N SER A 43 2.04 -5.16 -4.88
CA SER A 43 0.97 -6.11 -5.21
C SER A 43 -0.34 -5.33 -5.34
N CYS A 44 -1.03 -5.52 -6.46
CA CYS A 44 -2.34 -4.95 -6.74
C CYS A 44 -3.36 -6.05 -7.00
N ILE A 45 -4.64 -5.78 -6.71
CA ILE A 45 -5.74 -6.61 -7.21
C ILE A 45 -5.75 -6.59 -8.75
N SER A 46 -6.31 -7.63 -9.35
CA SER A 46 -6.29 -7.85 -10.82
C SER A 46 -6.98 -6.77 -11.65
N THR A 47 -7.75 -5.87 -11.04
CA THR A 47 -8.37 -4.73 -11.70
C THR A 47 -8.51 -3.59 -10.70
N ALA A 48 -7.78 -2.50 -10.90
CA ALA A 48 -7.94 -1.28 -10.10
C ALA A 48 -9.19 -0.51 -10.57
N PRO A 49 -10.20 -0.32 -9.71
CA PRO A 49 -11.37 0.49 -10.02
C PRO A 49 -10.99 1.97 -10.15
N VAL A 50 -11.44 2.61 -11.22
CA VAL A 50 -11.34 4.05 -11.45
C VAL A 50 -12.75 4.59 -11.71
N TYR A 51 -13.12 5.64 -10.99
CA TYR A 51 -14.43 6.28 -11.07
C TYR A 51 -14.32 7.66 -11.70
N TYR A 52 -15.29 8.00 -12.53
CA TYR A 52 -15.35 9.28 -13.25
C TYR A 52 -16.77 9.84 -13.20
N ILE A 53 -16.91 11.13 -12.87
CA ILE A 53 -18.22 11.78 -12.67
C ILE A 53 -18.42 12.96 -13.64
N PRO A 54 -18.70 12.71 -14.94
CA PRO A 54 -19.20 13.73 -15.86
C PRO A 54 -20.69 14.08 -15.60
N GLY A 55 -21.36 13.36 -14.70
CA GLY A 55 -22.69 13.67 -14.19
C GLY A 55 -23.39 12.46 -13.56
N ASN A 56 -23.23 11.29 -14.18
CA ASN A 56 -23.42 9.99 -13.54
C ASN A 56 -22.06 9.46 -13.08
N LEU A 57 -22.04 8.51 -12.13
CA LEU A 57 -20.85 7.78 -11.74
C LEU A 57 -20.57 6.67 -12.77
N LEU A 58 -19.48 6.81 -13.50
CA LEU A 58 -18.98 5.82 -14.44
C LEU A 58 -17.84 5.02 -13.79
N TRP A 59 -17.79 3.72 -14.07
CA TRP A 59 -16.73 2.82 -13.62
C TRP A 59 -15.81 2.41 -14.77
N TYR A 60 -14.51 2.38 -14.51
CA TYR A 60 -13.46 1.96 -15.42
C TYR A 60 -12.53 1.01 -14.67
N GLY A 61 -12.30 -0.20 -15.17
CA GLY A 61 -11.41 -1.16 -14.51
C GLY A 61 -10.06 -1.17 -15.19
N HIS A 62 -9.03 -0.58 -14.59
CA HIS A 62 -7.66 -0.68 -15.10
C HIS A 62 -7.13 -2.08 -14.78
N ALA A 63 -6.99 -2.93 -15.80
CA ALA A 63 -6.73 -4.36 -15.66
C ALA A 63 -5.24 -4.73 -15.57
N ASP A 64 -4.35 -3.73 -15.61
CA ASP A 64 -2.91 -3.90 -15.39
C ASP A 64 -2.34 -2.75 -14.52
N PRO A 65 -2.83 -2.58 -13.28
CA PRO A 65 -2.43 -1.46 -12.43
C PRO A 65 -0.97 -1.55 -11.98
N THR A 66 -0.43 -2.77 -11.85
CA THR A 66 0.99 -2.99 -11.60
C THR A 66 1.81 -2.75 -12.87
N GLY A 67 1.48 -3.34 -14.01
CA GLY A 67 2.31 -3.22 -15.23
C GLY A 67 2.25 -1.84 -15.90
N GLY A 68 1.11 -1.15 -15.83
CA GLY A 68 0.89 0.17 -16.42
C GLY A 68 0.55 0.14 -17.91
N SER A 69 0.10 -0.99 -18.46
CA SER A 69 -0.38 -1.06 -19.85
C SER A 69 -1.83 -0.54 -19.98
N ALA A 70 -2.22 -0.11 -21.18
CA ALA A 70 -3.56 0.40 -21.46
C ALA A 70 -4.64 -0.71 -21.54
N ALA A 71 -4.65 -1.63 -20.57
CA ALA A 71 -5.57 -2.76 -20.46
C ALA A 71 -6.79 -2.39 -19.59
N TRP A 72 -7.98 -2.62 -20.12
CA TRP A 72 -9.25 -2.23 -19.48
C TRP A 72 -10.22 -3.40 -19.40
N ALA A 73 -10.85 -3.58 -18.23
CA ALA A 73 -11.79 -4.66 -17.95
C ALA A 73 -13.11 -4.51 -18.72
N SER A 74 -13.85 -5.60 -18.92
CA SER A 74 -15.05 -5.66 -19.76
C SER A 74 -16.22 -4.77 -19.32
N GLY A 75 -16.29 -4.37 -18.05
CA GLY A 75 -17.28 -3.42 -17.53
C GLY A 75 -16.93 -1.94 -17.70
N THR A 76 -15.79 -1.63 -18.33
CA THR A 76 -15.27 -0.25 -18.43
C THR A 76 -16.20 0.67 -19.21
N GLY A 77 -16.54 1.81 -18.61
CA GLY A 77 -17.53 2.77 -19.11
C GLY A 77 -18.95 2.54 -18.59
N ASN A 78 -19.21 1.50 -17.79
CA ASN A 78 -20.53 1.26 -17.21
C ASN A 78 -20.96 2.42 -16.30
N THR A 79 -22.22 2.85 -16.45
CA THR A 79 -22.86 3.70 -15.43
C THR A 79 -23.21 2.84 -14.23
N VAL A 80 -22.53 3.08 -13.11
CA VAL A 80 -22.76 2.37 -11.85
C VAL A 80 -23.58 3.18 -10.84
N GLY A 81 -23.76 4.49 -11.06
CA GLY A 81 -24.64 5.32 -10.23
C GLY A 81 -25.19 6.54 -10.96
N SER A 82 -26.42 6.95 -10.65
CA SER A 82 -27.10 8.09 -11.28
C SER A 82 -27.09 9.33 -10.39
N ASN A 83 -27.10 10.53 -10.99
CA ASN A 83 -27.19 11.83 -10.29
C ASN A 83 -26.03 12.11 -9.31
N TRP A 84 -24.80 11.87 -9.73
CA TRP A 84 -23.59 12.15 -8.95
C TRP A 84 -23.01 13.56 -9.21
N ALA A 85 -23.55 14.29 -10.19
CA ALA A 85 -23.17 15.65 -10.53
C ALA A 85 -23.19 16.58 -9.31
N GLY A 86 -22.08 17.30 -9.07
CA GLY A 86 -21.94 18.26 -7.97
C GLY A 86 -21.61 17.65 -6.60
N LEU A 87 -21.48 16.32 -6.49
CA LEU A 87 -20.93 15.67 -5.30
C LEU A 87 -19.39 15.71 -5.37
N GLN A 88 -18.74 16.27 -4.34
CA GLN A 88 -17.28 16.13 -4.21
C GLN A 88 -16.98 14.72 -3.67
N ALA A 89 -16.82 13.77 -4.59
CA ALA A 89 -16.59 12.37 -4.27
C ALA A 89 -15.11 11.99 -4.23
N PHE A 90 -14.79 11.03 -3.36
CA PHE A 90 -13.47 10.42 -3.22
C PHE A 90 -13.59 8.96 -2.74
N SER A 91 -12.61 8.11 -3.07
CA SER A 91 -12.59 6.73 -2.57
C SER A 91 -12.38 6.70 -1.05
N GLY A 92 -13.07 5.78 -0.38
CA GLY A 92 -12.79 5.36 0.99
C GLY A 92 -12.10 4.00 1.10
N GLY A 93 -11.67 3.43 -0.03
CA GLY A 93 -11.09 2.09 -0.13
C GLY A 93 -12.13 0.96 -0.24
N ASN A 94 -11.76 -0.17 -0.83
CA ASN A 94 -12.55 -1.42 -0.83
C ASN A 94 -14.02 -1.27 -1.28
N GLY A 95 -14.24 -0.51 -2.36
CA GLY A 95 -15.55 -0.20 -2.93
C GLY A 95 -16.33 0.89 -2.17
N ILE A 96 -15.79 1.42 -1.07
CA ILE A 96 -16.38 2.54 -0.34
C ILE A 96 -16.10 3.83 -1.10
N ILE A 97 -17.12 4.68 -1.18
CA ILE A 97 -17.05 6.02 -1.77
C ILE A 97 -17.66 6.98 -0.78
N TYR A 98 -16.91 8.03 -0.45
CA TYR A 98 -17.41 9.17 0.29
C TYR A 98 -17.78 10.29 -0.68
N GLY A 99 -18.76 11.11 -0.32
CA GLY A 99 -19.11 12.29 -1.11
C GLY A 99 -19.62 13.42 -0.25
N ILE A 100 -19.16 14.65 -0.51
CA ILE A 100 -19.65 15.85 0.16
C ILE A 100 -20.73 16.47 -0.72
N ASP A 101 -21.93 16.63 -0.18
CA ASP A 101 -23.06 17.26 -0.88
C ASP A 101 -23.03 18.80 -0.80
N SER A 102 -23.91 19.45 -1.56
CA SER A 102 -23.99 20.91 -1.65
C SER A 102 -24.42 21.61 -0.35
N ALA A 103 -24.89 20.86 0.66
CA ALA A 103 -25.15 21.35 2.01
C ALA A 103 -23.99 21.05 2.98
N GLY A 104 -22.88 20.49 2.50
CA GLY A 104 -21.69 20.18 3.29
C GLY A 104 -21.82 18.90 4.13
N ASN A 105 -22.78 18.02 3.83
CA ASN A 105 -22.88 16.72 4.51
C ASN A 105 -21.95 15.71 3.85
N LEU A 106 -21.22 14.95 4.67
CA LEU A 106 -20.50 13.77 4.22
C LEU A 106 -21.48 12.60 4.11
N ARG A 107 -21.56 12.06 2.90
CA ARG A 107 -22.36 10.88 2.55
C ARG A 107 -21.46 9.67 2.35
N TRP A 108 -21.97 8.52 2.77
CA TRP A 108 -21.32 7.23 2.60
C TRP A 108 -22.04 6.40 1.53
N TYR A 109 -21.27 5.70 0.69
CA TYR A 109 -21.75 4.75 -0.29
C TYR A 109 -20.79 3.55 -0.32
N ARG A 110 -21.29 2.35 -0.62
CA ARG A 110 -20.44 1.18 -0.88
C ARG A 110 -20.89 0.43 -2.12
N HIS A 111 -20.05 0.48 -3.15
CA HIS A 111 -20.25 -0.15 -4.44
C HIS A 111 -19.79 -1.61 -4.38
N LEU A 112 -20.74 -2.54 -4.30
CA LEU A 112 -20.46 -3.98 -4.21
C LEU A 112 -19.90 -4.55 -5.52
N GLY A 113 -20.21 -3.91 -6.66
CA GLY A 113 -19.66 -4.27 -7.97
C GLY A 113 -18.32 -3.61 -8.30
N TYR A 114 -17.59 -3.06 -7.33
CA TYR A 114 -16.35 -2.30 -7.56
C TYR A 114 -15.27 -3.06 -8.33
N LEU A 115 -15.21 -4.40 -8.25
CA LEU A 115 -14.24 -5.21 -8.98
C LEU A 115 -14.60 -5.49 -10.45
N ASN A 116 -15.86 -5.32 -10.85
CA ASN A 116 -16.37 -5.76 -12.16
C ASN A 116 -17.26 -4.75 -12.90
N GLY A 117 -17.56 -3.60 -12.29
CA GLY A 117 -18.38 -2.55 -12.91
C GLY A 117 -19.88 -2.87 -12.95
N THR A 118 -20.38 -3.81 -12.14
CA THR A 118 -21.83 -4.05 -12.01
C THR A 118 -22.46 -3.03 -11.07
N SER A 119 -23.59 -2.43 -11.45
CA SER A 119 -24.31 -1.46 -10.61
C SER A 119 -25.00 -2.16 -9.43
N SER A 120 -24.25 -2.37 -8.35
CA SER A 120 -24.69 -3.03 -7.12
C SER A 120 -24.17 -2.27 -5.90
N TRP A 121 -25.04 -2.00 -4.93
CA TRP A 121 -24.77 -1.09 -3.81
C TRP A 121 -25.22 -1.70 -2.48
N ALA A 122 -24.45 -1.47 -1.43
CA ALA A 122 -24.83 -1.86 -0.07
C ALA A 122 -26.03 -1.03 0.42
N SER A 123 -26.83 -1.62 1.30
CA SER A 123 -27.94 -0.91 1.96
C SER A 123 -27.40 0.32 2.72
N GLY A 124 -28.14 1.43 2.69
CA GLY A 124 -27.70 2.69 3.31
C GLY A 124 -26.73 3.52 2.47
N SER A 125 -26.36 3.09 1.25
CA SER A 125 -25.61 3.95 0.33
C SER A 125 -26.38 5.25 0.04
N GLY A 126 -25.73 6.38 0.24
CA GLY A 126 -26.31 7.73 0.20
C GLY A 126 -26.63 8.35 1.56
N ASN A 127 -26.55 7.59 2.66
CA ASN A 127 -26.76 8.09 4.02
C ASN A 127 -25.74 9.18 4.39
N ALA A 128 -26.21 10.23 5.06
CA ALA A 128 -25.34 11.23 5.66
C ALA A 128 -24.76 10.69 6.98
N ILE A 129 -23.43 10.71 7.11
CA ILE A 129 -22.67 10.21 8.28
C ILE A 129 -21.93 11.34 9.04
N GLY A 130 -21.92 12.55 8.48
CA GLY A 130 -21.32 13.73 9.09
C GLY A 130 -21.78 15.03 8.40
N SER A 131 -21.52 16.17 9.04
CA SER A 131 -21.92 17.51 8.60
C SER A 131 -20.73 18.48 8.63
N SER A 132 -20.87 19.64 7.99
CA SER A 132 -19.86 20.72 7.95
C SER A 132 -18.56 20.40 7.20
N TRP A 133 -18.55 19.37 6.36
CA TRP A 133 -17.38 18.96 5.56
C TRP A 133 -17.06 19.93 4.41
N GLY A 134 -18.05 20.69 3.95
CA GLY A 134 -17.86 21.77 2.97
C GLY A 134 -17.08 22.99 3.50
N GLY A 135 -16.64 22.98 4.76
CA GLY A 135 -15.74 24.00 5.32
C GLY A 135 -14.25 23.76 5.05
N PHE A 136 -13.88 22.58 4.56
CA PHE A 136 -12.50 22.25 4.20
C PHE A 136 -12.16 22.67 2.78
N THR A 137 -10.90 23.05 2.56
CA THR A 137 -10.34 23.40 1.24
C THR A 137 -10.01 22.16 0.40
N SER A 138 -9.72 21.03 1.07
CA SER A 138 -9.59 19.70 0.45
C SER A 138 -10.01 18.63 1.45
N VAL A 139 -10.61 17.55 0.95
CA VAL A 139 -10.97 16.36 1.73
C VAL A 139 -10.63 15.11 0.92
N PHE A 140 -9.96 14.15 1.56
CA PHE A 140 -9.51 12.90 0.93
C PHE A 140 -9.38 11.79 1.98
N SER A 141 -9.42 10.52 1.57
CA SER A 141 -9.30 9.37 2.49
C SER A 141 -7.85 9.03 2.84
N GLY A 142 -7.63 8.30 3.93
CA GLY A 142 -6.36 7.62 4.25
C GLY A 142 -6.31 6.13 3.93
N GLY A 143 -7.39 5.56 3.37
CA GLY A 143 -7.71 4.12 3.49
C GLY A 143 -8.51 3.85 4.77
N ASP A 144 -9.05 2.64 4.93
CA ASP A 144 -9.53 2.07 6.21
C ASP A 144 -10.39 3.02 7.09
N GLY A 145 -11.37 3.66 6.46
CA GLY A 145 -12.30 4.58 7.14
C GLY A 145 -11.68 5.91 7.61
N VAL A 146 -10.38 6.12 7.39
CA VAL A 146 -9.67 7.38 7.69
C VAL A 146 -10.02 8.44 6.65
N ILE A 147 -10.26 9.66 7.10
CA ILE A 147 -10.56 10.83 6.28
C ILE A 147 -9.77 12.03 6.79
N TYR A 148 -9.12 12.74 5.89
CA TYR A 148 -8.41 13.99 6.15
C TYR A 148 -9.19 15.18 5.62
N GLY A 149 -9.16 16.30 6.35
CA GLY A 149 -9.67 17.60 5.90
C GLY A 149 -8.60 18.68 6.08
N ILE A 150 -8.33 19.47 5.04
CA ILE A 150 -7.41 20.62 5.13
C ILE A 150 -8.22 21.89 5.33
N ASP A 151 -8.07 22.54 6.49
CA ASP A 151 -8.78 23.79 6.80
C ASP A 151 -8.21 25.00 6.03
N THR A 152 -8.88 26.15 6.11
CA THR A 152 -8.42 27.39 5.45
C THR A 152 -7.14 27.99 6.03
N ALA A 153 -6.67 27.52 7.19
CA ALA A 153 -5.40 27.92 7.79
C ALA A 153 -4.24 26.99 7.38
N GLY A 154 -4.52 25.88 6.70
CA GLY A 154 -3.53 24.87 6.33
C GLY A 154 -3.25 23.84 7.42
N ASN A 155 -4.18 23.62 8.34
CA ASN A 155 -4.15 22.50 9.28
C ASN A 155 -4.74 21.25 8.62
N LEU A 156 -4.05 20.12 8.76
CA LEU A 156 -4.53 18.80 8.36
C LEU A 156 -5.26 18.17 9.57
N HIS A 157 -6.58 18.08 9.48
CA HIS A 157 -7.42 17.40 10.45
C HIS A 157 -7.56 15.91 10.09
N TRP A 158 -7.55 15.06 11.11
CA TRP A 158 -7.77 13.61 10.98
C TRP A 158 -9.13 13.21 11.54
N TYR A 159 -9.83 12.32 10.85
CA TYR A 159 -11.07 11.67 11.27
C TYR A 159 -10.99 10.18 10.95
N ARG A 160 -11.62 9.32 11.75
CA ARG A 160 -11.79 7.90 11.38
C ARG A 160 -13.22 7.42 11.62
N HIS A 161 -13.86 7.00 10.54
CA HIS A 161 -15.24 6.54 10.47
C HIS A 161 -15.31 5.04 10.80
N LEU A 162 -15.74 4.70 12.02
CA LEU A 162 -15.75 3.32 12.52
C LEU A 162 -16.73 2.41 11.77
N GLY A 163 -17.79 2.97 11.17
CA GLY A 163 -18.78 2.23 10.39
C GLY A 163 -18.48 2.13 8.90
N TYR A 164 -17.25 2.39 8.44
CA TYR A 164 -16.90 2.50 7.01
C TYR A 164 -17.32 1.30 6.15
N LEU A 165 -17.37 0.07 6.66
CA LEU A 165 -17.84 -1.12 5.92
C LEU A 165 -19.38 -1.27 5.87
N THR A 166 -20.10 -0.62 6.79
CA THR A 166 -21.56 -0.81 7.01
C THR A 166 -22.42 0.43 6.76
N GLY A 167 -21.82 1.63 6.71
CA GLY A 167 -22.52 2.91 6.61
C GLY A 167 -23.11 3.42 7.94
N SER A 168 -22.78 2.78 9.06
CA SER A 168 -23.24 3.17 10.39
C SER A 168 -22.49 4.40 10.89
N SER A 169 -23.19 5.46 11.30
CA SER A 169 -22.53 6.67 11.81
C SER A 169 -21.78 6.40 13.12
N GLY A 170 -20.46 6.63 13.11
CA GLY A 170 -19.61 6.47 14.28
C GLY A 170 -18.19 6.93 14.02
N TRP A 171 -17.60 7.66 14.96
CA TRP A 171 -16.28 8.29 14.80
C TRP A 171 -15.34 7.85 15.93
N ALA A 172 -14.09 7.56 15.59
CA ALA A 172 -13.06 7.23 16.57
C ALA A 172 -12.76 8.43 17.49
N THR A 173 -12.39 8.15 18.74
CA THR A 173 -11.90 9.16 19.69
C THR A 173 -10.76 9.96 19.07
N GLY A 174 -10.82 11.29 19.16
CA GLY A 174 -9.84 12.19 18.54
C GLY A 174 -10.12 12.56 17.08
N SER A 175 -11.23 12.09 16.48
CA SER A 175 -11.69 12.60 15.18
C SER A 175 -11.93 14.11 15.25
N GLY A 176 -11.31 14.86 14.35
CA GLY A 176 -11.22 16.33 14.35
C GLY A 176 -9.86 16.89 14.79
N ASN A 177 -8.98 16.06 15.39
CA ASN A 177 -7.65 16.50 15.80
C ASN A 177 -6.79 16.96 14.62
N VAL A 178 -6.00 18.02 14.83
CA VAL A 178 -4.96 18.44 13.89
C VAL A 178 -3.75 17.52 14.03
N VAL A 179 -3.36 16.86 12.93
CA VAL A 179 -2.21 15.94 12.86
C VAL A 179 -1.04 16.50 12.06
N GLY A 180 -1.24 17.61 11.35
CA GLY A 180 -0.18 18.33 10.61
C GLY A 180 -0.55 19.78 10.33
N THR A 181 0.45 20.61 10.03
CA THR A 181 0.30 22.04 9.71
C THR A 181 1.05 22.39 8.41
N SER A 182 0.82 23.58 7.87
CA SER A 182 1.43 24.07 6.62
C SER A 182 0.97 23.35 5.33
N TRP A 183 -0.29 22.90 5.30
CA TRP A 183 -0.93 22.25 4.14
C TRP A 183 -1.69 23.22 3.22
N SER A 184 -1.57 24.54 3.44
CA SER A 184 -2.30 25.56 2.68
C SER A 184 -1.84 25.63 1.22
N ASN A 185 -2.80 25.81 0.31
CA ASN A 185 -2.57 25.91 -1.14
C ASN A 185 -1.95 24.67 -1.81
N LEU A 186 -2.04 23.51 -1.16
CA LEU A 186 -1.59 22.22 -1.72
C LEU A 186 -2.75 21.43 -2.32
N GLN A 187 -2.53 20.83 -3.50
CA GLN A 187 -3.43 19.82 -4.06
C GLN A 187 -3.07 18.46 -3.46
N ALA A 188 -3.75 18.10 -2.37
CA ALA A 188 -3.51 16.85 -1.64
C ALA A 188 -4.38 15.69 -2.14
N PHE A 189 -3.78 14.50 -2.26
CA PHE A 189 -4.49 13.25 -2.55
C PHE A 189 -3.86 12.08 -1.79
N SER A 190 -4.66 11.03 -1.57
CA SER A 190 -4.23 9.84 -0.86
C SER A 190 -3.31 8.95 -1.70
N GLY A 191 -2.39 8.25 -1.03
CA GLY A 191 -1.63 7.13 -1.58
C GLY A 191 -1.94 5.79 -0.90
N GLY A 192 -2.99 5.72 -0.07
CA GLY A 192 -3.34 4.58 0.78
C GLY A 192 -2.43 4.44 2.01
N ASN A 193 -2.88 3.72 3.04
CA ASN A 193 -2.07 3.31 4.20
C ASN A 193 -1.28 4.45 4.87
N GLY A 194 -1.96 5.60 5.07
CA GLY A 194 -1.39 6.80 5.64
C GLY A 194 -0.41 7.58 4.74
N ILE A 195 -0.17 7.14 3.51
CA ILE A 195 0.63 7.88 2.53
C ILE A 195 -0.23 9.01 1.94
N ILE A 196 0.35 10.20 1.85
CA ILE A 196 -0.29 11.40 1.31
C ILE A 196 0.68 12.02 0.31
N TYR A 197 0.17 12.34 -0.87
CA TYR A 197 0.87 13.13 -1.86
C TYR A 197 0.29 14.54 -1.92
N THR A 198 1.14 15.52 -2.19
CA THR A 198 0.67 16.88 -2.49
C THR A 198 1.39 17.48 -3.68
N VAL A 199 0.65 18.17 -4.55
CA VAL A 199 1.23 19.03 -5.58
C VAL A 199 1.21 20.47 -5.10
N ASP A 200 2.38 21.12 -5.12
CA ASP A 200 2.55 22.51 -4.74
C ASP A 200 2.27 23.49 -5.91
N GLY A 201 2.35 24.79 -5.64
CA GLY A 201 2.16 25.83 -6.66
C GLY A 201 3.23 25.86 -7.77
N SER A 202 4.39 25.22 -7.57
CA SER A 202 5.42 25.07 -8.61
C SER A 202 5.22 23.82 -9.48
N GLY A 203 4.38 22.87 -9.04
CA GLY A 203 4.16 21.59 -9.67
C GLY A 203 5.14 20.50 -9.23
N SER A 204 5.80 20.68 -8.08
CA SER A 204 6.52 19.63 -7.37
C SER A 204 5.53 18.70 -6.66
N LEU A 205 5.75 17.39 -6.78
CA LEU A 205 5.03 16.35 -6.04
C LEU A 205 5.82 16.04 -4.78
N HIS A 206 5.22 16.31 -3.63
CA HIS A 206 5.75 15.95 -2.32
C HIS A 206 5.12 14.66 -1.82
N TRP A 207 5.89 13.89 -1.05
CA TRP A 207 5.46 12.67 -0.36
C TRP A 207 5.44 12.87 1.15
N TYR A 208 4.43 12.33 1.81
CA TYR A 208 4.32 12.24 3.27
C TYR A 208 3.80 10.86 3.65
N ARG A 209 4.16 10.36 4.84
CA ARG A 209 3.54 9.16 5.41
C ARG A 209 3.21 9.38 6.88
N HIS A 210 1.92 9.43 7.17
CA HIS A 210 1.34 9.55 8.50
C HIS A 210 1.33 8.17 9.17
N LEU A 211 2.30 7.92 10.06
CA LEU A 211 2.42 6.66 10.78
C LEU A 211 1.29 6.45 11.78
N GLY A 212 0.67 7.55 12.25
CA GLY A 212 -0.48 7.50 13.15
C GLY A 212 -1.84 7.42 12.45
N TYR A 213 -1.93 7.07 11.16
CA TYR A 213 -3.18 7.19 10.41
C TYR A 213 -4.37 6.38 10.95
N LEU A 214 -4.16 5.24 11.62
CA LEU A 214 -5.26 4.49 12.26
C LEU A 214 -5.62 5.00 13.67
N THR A 215 -4.73 5.78 14.30
CA THR A 215 -4.82 6.20 15.71
C THR A 215 -5.07 7.70 15.92
N GLY A 216 -4.89 8.52 14.88
CA GLY A 216 -4.98 9.99 14.97
C GLY A 216 -3.82 10.65 15.71
N SER A 217 -2.72 9.91 15.97
CA SER A 217 -1.51 10.47 16.57
C SER A 217 -0.66 11.20 15.51
N SER A 218 -0.14 12.39 15.82
CA SER A 218 0.62 13.23 14.88
C SER A 218 2.05 12.71 14.62
N SER A 219 2.17 11.45 14.21
CA SER A 219 3.43 10.73 13.97
C SER A 219 3.68 10.59 12.46
N TRP A 220 4.86 10.99 12.00
CA TRP A 220 5.20 11.07 10.58
C TRP A 220 6.52 10.34 10.29
N ALA A 221 6.60 9.70 9.14
CA ALA A 221 7.81 9.03 8.69
C ALA A 221 8.92 10.05 8.38
N SER A 222 10.17 9.65 8.61
CA SER A 222 11.34 10.39 8.13
C SER A 222 11.23 10.64 6.62
N GLY A 223 11.57 11.85 6.17
CA GLY A 223 11.40 12.28 4.78
C GLY A 223 9.99 12.73 4.39
N SER A 224 9.03 12.78 5.32
CA SER A 224 7.73 13.42 5.02
C SER A 224 7.93 14.90 4.65
N GLY A 225 7.40 15.31 3.51
CA GLY A 225 7.65 16.60 2.86
C GLY A 225 8.68 16.56 1.71
N ASN A 226 9.39 15.43 1.50
CA ASN A 226 10.33 15.27 0.39
C ASN A 226 9.64 15.48 -0.96
N VAL A 227 10.27 16.27 -1.84
CA VAL A 227 9.91 16.29 -3.27
C VAL A 227 10.37 14.97 -3.91
N VAL A 228 9.42 14.21 -4.45
CA VAL A 228 9.65 12.92 -5.11
C VAL A 228 9.50 12.97 -6.63
N SER A 229 8.92 14.04 -7.18
CA SER A 229 8.86 14.28 -8.64
C SER A 229 8.49 15.74 -8.94
N ASN A 230 8.58 16.14 -10.21
CA ASN A 230 8.24 17.48 -10.70
C ASN A 230 7.41 17.36 -11.99
N GLY A 231 6.66 18.42 -12.33
CA GLY A 231 5.84 18.47 -13.55
C GLY A 231 4.35 18.20 -13.32
N TRP A 232 3.88 18.16 -12.08
CA TRP A 232 2.53 17.71 -11.72
C TRP A 232 1.50 18.84 -11.68
N GLY A 233 1.93 20.10 -11.63
CA GLY A 233 1.02 21.26 -11.55
C GLY A 233 0.39 21.65 -12.89
N ARG A 234 -0.67 22.49 -12.81
CA ARG A 234 -1.41 23.03 -13.98
C ARG A 234 -0.53 23.73 -15.03
N GLY A 235 0.65 24.24 -14.64
CA GLY A 235 1.65 24.80 -15.58
C GLY A 235 2.18 23.80 -16.62
N ASN A 236 2.09 22.49 -16.35
CA ASN A 236 2.43 21.41 -17.28
C ASN A 236 1.19 20.76 -17.92
N GLY A 237 0.02 21.41 -17.79
CA GLY A 237 -1.25 20.93 -18.33
C GLY A 237 -1.92 19.82 -17.52
N ILE A 238 -1.39 19.41 -16.36
CA ILE A 238 -2.06 18.41 -15.50
C ILE A 238 -3.16 19.08 -14.67
N LEU A 239 -4.37 18.51 -14.67
CA LEU A 239 -5.55 19.05 -13.98
C LEU A 239 -5.93 18.31 -12.71
N SER A 240 -5.73 16.98 -12.69
CA SER A 240 -6.18 16.08 -11.62
C SER A 240 -5.17 14.97 -11.35
N HIS A 241 -5.13 14.50 -10.11
CA HIS A 241 -4.25 13.45 -9.59
C HIS A 241 -5.03 12.55 -8.64
N PHE A 242 -4.78 11.25 -8.68
CA PHE A 242 -5.34 10.27 -7.75
C PHE A 242 -4.46 9.02 -7.71
N SER A 243 -4.68 8.13 -6.73
CA SER A 243 -3.89 6.90 -6.56
C SER A 243 -4.80 5.70 -6.39
N ALA A 244 -4.34 4.54 -6.86
CA ALA A 244 -4.94 3.24 -6.54
C ALA A 244 -4.32 2.60 -5.28
N GLY A 245 -3.48 3.33 -4.54
CA GLY A 245 -2.67 2.79 -3.44
C GLY A 245 -1.28 2.33 -3.88
N GLY A 246 -0.46 1.90 -2.92
CA GLY A 246 0.81 1.19 -3.20
C GLY A 246 1.87 1.96 -3.99
N GLY A 247 1.71 3.27 -4.19
CA GLY A 247 2.56 4.06 -5.10
C GLY A 247 2.10 4.12 -6.55
N ILE A 248 1.00 3.43 -6.93
CA ILE A 248 0.38 3.58 -8.25
C ILE A 248 -0.42 4.88 -8.29
N ILE A 249 0.02 5.82 -9.13
CA ILE A 249 -0.53 7.17 -9.24
C ILE A 249 -1.00 7.40 -10.67
N TYR A 250 -2.12 8.11 -10.81
CA TYR A 250 -2.67 8.55 -12.08
C TYR A 250 -2.69 10.07 -12.14
N ALA A 251 -2.54 10.61 -13.35
CA ALA A 251 -2.71 12.03 -13.63
C ALA A 251 -3.55 12.22 -14.90
N ILE A 252 -4.44 13.22 -14.90
CA ILE A 252 -5.22 13.61 -16.09
C ILE A 252 -4.76 14.98 -16.55
N ASN A 253 -4.44 15.10 -17.84
CA ASN A 253 -4.08 16.38 -18.44
C ASN A 253 -5.30 17.15 -19.01
N SER A 254 -5.07 18.40 -19.41
CA SER A 254 -6.09 19.29 -19.96
C SER A 254 -6.63 18.87 -21.34
N THR A 255 -6.03 17.87 -21.99
CA THR A 255 -6.57 17.23 -23.21
C THR A 255 -7.35 15.95 -22.90
N GLY A 256 -7.54 15.60 -21.62
CA GLY A 256 -8.27 14.41 -21.17
C GLY A 256 -7.52 13.10 -21.42
N HIS A 257 -6.19 13.12 -21.49
CA HIS A 257 -5.35 11.93 -21.45
C HIS A 257 -5.08 11.52 -20.01
N LEU A 258 -5.25 10.23 -19.74
CA LEU A 258 -4.93 9.60 -18.47
C LEU A 258 -3.52 9.00 -18.54
N TYR A 259 -2.67 9.38 -17.59
CA TYR A 259 -1.30 8.92 -17.44
C TYR A 259 -1.17 8.05 -16.18
N TRP A 260 -0.30 7.04 -16.24
CA TRP A 260 0.00 6.14 -15.13
C TRP A 260 1.46 6.29 -14.68
N TYR A 261 1.70 6.12 -13.39
CA TYR A 261 3.00 6.21 -12.73
C TYR A 261 3.09 5.19 -11.59
N ASP A 262 4.30 4.68 -11.31
CA ASP A 262 4.58 3.78 -10.18
C ASP A 262 5.74 4.33 -9.37
N HIS A 263 5.40 4.90 -8.21
CA HIS A 263 6.33 5.48 -7.25
C HIS A 263 6.89 4.38 -6.34
N LEU A 264 7.95 3.70 -6.81
CA LEU A 264 8.65 2.66 -6.06
C LEU A 264 9.20 3.11 -4.69
N GLY A 265 9.32 4.43 -4.46
CA GLY A 265 9.70 5.02 -3.17
C GLY A 265 8.55 5.23 -2.17
N TYR A 266 7.33 4.78 -2.47
CA TYR A 266 6.12 5.10 -1.68
C TYR A 266 6.16 4.78 -0.18
N LEU A 267 6.98 3.82 0.27
CA LEU A 267 7.12 3.51 1.70
C LEU A 267 8.13 4.38 2.46
N ASN A 268 9.05 5.05 1.74
CA ASN A 268 10.24 5.71 2.30
C ASN A 268 10.52 7.14 1.79
N GLY A 269 9.73 7.66 0.85
CA GLY A 269 9.88 9.03 0.35
C GLY A 269 11.11 9.29 -0.52
N SER A 270 11.69 8.25 -1.13
CA SER A 270 12.76 8.40 -2.12
C SER A 270 12.20 8.64 -3.52
N SER A 271 12.84 9.51 -4.31
CA SER A 271 12.46 9.80 -5.71
C SER A 271 12.79 8.64 -6.67
N SER A 272 12.18 7.47 -6.45
CA SER A 272 12.35 6.24 -7.23
C SER A 272 11.06 5.87 -7.94
N TRP A 273 11.13 5.66 -9.26
CA TRP A 273 9.97 5.43 -10.13
C TRP A 273 10.22 4.28 -11.09
N ALA A 274 9.19 3.49 -11.41
CA ALA A 274 9.31 2.39 -12.35
C ALA A 274 9.47 2.88 -13.80
N SER A 275 10.15 2.09 -14.63
CA SER A 275 10.21 2.29 -16.07
C SER A 275 8.81 2.32 -16.69
N GLY A 276 8.51 3.33 -17.49
CA GLY A 276 7.18 3.55 -18.07
C GLY A 276 6.27 4.49 -17.26
N SER A 277 6.71 4.96 -16.08
CA SER A 277 5.99 6.03 -15.38
C SER A 277 5.90 7.28 -16.26
N GLY A 278 4.70 7.83 -16.42
CA GLY A 278 4.39 8.90 -17.37
C GLY A 278 3.89 8.41 -18.74
N ASN A 279 3.62 7.11 -18.91
CA ASN A 279 2.92 6.59 -20.09
C ASN A 279 1.43 6.97 -20.06
N ALA A 280 0.88 7.34 -21.23
CA ALA A 280 -0.56 7.51 -21.40
C ALA A 280 -1.24 6.14 -21.55
N ILE A 281 -2.27 5.88 -20.72
CA ILE A 281 -3.02 4.61 -20.67
C ILE A 281 -4.49 4.76 -21.08
N GLY A 282 -4.97 5.98 -21.31
CA GLY A 282 -6.33 6.25 -21.74
C GLY A 282 -6.54 7.69 -22.23
N SER A 283 -7.69 7.93 -22.86
CA SER A 283 -8.14 9.25 -23.32
C SER A 283 -9.66 9.39 -23.16
N GLY A 284 -10.18 10.61 -23.34
CA GLY A 284 -11.61 10.91 -23.15
C GLY A 284 -12.01 11.36 -21.74
N TRP A 285 -11.03 11.54 -20.85
CA TRP A 285 -11.21 12.02 -19.47
C TRP A 285 -11.28 13.55 -19.43
N SER A 286 -12.14 14.14 -20.26
CA SER A 286 -12.15 15.59 -20.53
C SER A 286 -13.08 16.38 -19.60
N GLY A 287 -12.47 17.29 -18.84
CA GLY A 287 -13.14 18.21 -17.93
C GLY A 287 -12.55 18.16 -16.53
N ASP A 288 -12.76 19.22 -15.74
CA ASP A 288 -12.29 19.34 -14.35
C ASP A 288 -13.29 18.62 -13.41
N TRP A 289 -13.56 17.35 -13.70
CA TRP A 289 -14.56 16.51 -13.02
C TRP A 289 -13.93 15.63 -11.93
N SER A 290 -14.70 15.31 -10.90
CA SER A 290 -14.27 14.35 -9.87
C SER A 290 -13.93 13.00 -10.52
N THR A 291 -12.67 12.60 -10.33
CA THR A 291 -12.09 11.35 -10.79
C THR A 291 -11.22 10.79 -9.68
N PHE A 292 -11.37 9.52 -9.34
CA PHE A 292 -10.60 8.87 -8.28
C PHE A 292 -10.50 7.36 -8.55
N ALA A 293 -9.42 6.74 -8.10
CA ALA A 293 -9.31 5.29 -8.07
C ALA A 293 -9.67 4.76 -6.68
N ASP A 294 -9.98 3.46 -6.59
CA ASP A 294 -10.06 2.77 -5.30
C ASP A 294 -8.67 2.74 -4.67
N VAL A 295 -8.53 3.40 -3.52
CA VAL A 295 -7.22 3.67 -2.92
C VAL A 295 -6.58 2.43 -2.28
N ASP A 296 -7.35 1.35 -2.10
CA ASP A 296 -6.87 0.08 -1.53
C ASP A 296 -6.67 -1.00 -2.62
N ALA A 297 -6.68 -0.62 -3.92
CA ALA A 297 -6.47 -1.56 -5.02
C ALA A 297 -5.00 -2.02 -5.16
N CYS A 298 -4.05 -1.27 -4.62
CA CYS A 298 -2.62 -1.53 -4.68
C CYS A 298 -1.94 -1.30 -3.33
N GLY A 299 -0.92 -2.10 -3.01
CA GLY A 299 -0.33 -2.11 -1.67
C GLY A 299 -1.32 -2.69 -0.66
N ASN A 300 -1.98 -3.80 -1.01
CA ASN A 300 -3.04 -4.45 -0.24
C ASN A 300 -2.62 -5.87 0.16
N SER A 301 -2.93 -6.29 1.39
CA SER A 301 -2.62 -7.62 1.93
C SER A 301 -3.14 -8.75 1.06
N VAL A 302 -4.37 -8.64 0.54
CA VAL A 302 -5.02 -9.68 -0.30
C VAL A 302 -4.23 -9.89 -1.58
N ALA A 303 -3.83 -8.80 -2.23
CA ALA A 303 -3.03 -8.86 -3.45
C ALA A 303 -1.64 -9.48 -3.19
N TYR A 304 -1.04 -9.20 -2.03
CA TYR A 304 0.22 -9.83 -1.63
C TYR A 304 0.04 -11.34 -1.42
N ALA A 305 -0.97 -11.76 -0.66
CA ALA A 305 -1.24 -13.17 -0.42
C ALA A 305 -1.46 -13.95 -1.74
N GLN A 306 -2.32 -13.44 -2.62
CA GLN A 306 -2.65 -14.05 -3.91
C GLN A 306 -1.45 -14.16 -4.87
N THR A 307 -0.41 -13.34 -4.68
CA THR A 307 0.81 -13.38 -5.51
C THR A 307 1.96 -14.16 -4.87
N HIS A 308 1.89 -14.50 -3.58
CA HIS A 308 3.00 -15.08 -2.81
C HIS A 308 2.63 -16.33 -1.98
N TRP A 309 1.40 -16.83 -2.05
CA TRP A 309 0.96 -18.07 -1.37
C TRP A 309 1.82 -19.31 -1.72
N THR A 310 2.49 -19.34 -2.88
CA THR A 310 3.38 -20.44 -3.31
C THR A 310 4.79 -20.41 -2.73
N TRP A 311 5.24 -19.35 -2.06
CA TRP A 311 6.65 -19.20 -1.70
C TRP A 311 7.12 -20.26 -0.69
N GLU A 312 8.20 -20.98 -0.98
CA GLU A 312 8.71 -22.04 -0.09
C GLU A 312 9.50 -21.47 1.10
N TRP A 313 10.19 -20.34 0.90
CA TRP A 313 11.02 -19.65 1.88
C TRP A 313 11.31 -18.20 1.46
N TYR A 314 11.71 -17.36 2.41
CA TYR A 314 12.01 -15.95 2.15
C TYR A 314 13.51 -15.69 1.87
N ASN A 315 13.83 -15.13 0.69
CA ASN A 315 15.21 -14.85 0.26
C ASN A 315 15.42 -13.40 -0.22
N THR A 316 16.30 -12.64 0.43
CA THR A 316 16.67 -11.26 0.04
C THR A 316 17.66 -11.15 -1.13
N SER A 317 18.18 -12.27 -1.64
CA SER A 317 19.31 -12.32 -2.59
C SER A 317 18.98 -12.91 -3.96
N SER A 318 17.73 -13.32 -4.20
CA SER A 318 17.29 -14.01 -5.42
C SER A 318 16.09 -13.33 -6.06
N THR A 319 16.17 -13.06 -7.37
CA THR A 319 15.00 -12.73 -8.20
C THR A 319 14.21 -13.97 -8.66
N SER A 320 14.69 -15.16 -8.29
CA SER A 320 14.05 -16.44 -8.56
C SER A 320 13.40 -16.93 -7.27
N TYR A 321 12.07 -16.78 -7.16
CA TYR A 321 11.30 -17.34 -6.06
C TYR A 321 11.20 -18.85 -6.23
N TYR A 322 11.53 -19.61 -5.18
CA TYR A 322 11.23 -21.03 -5.12
C TYR A 322 9.75 -21.17 -4.77
N THR A 323 8.93 -21.43 -5.78
CA THR A 323 7.49 -21.59 -5.67
C THR A 323 7.14 -23.06 -5.66
N VAL A 324 6.34 -23.51 -4.69
CA VAL A 324 5.73 -24.84 -4.69
C VAL A 324 4.40 -24.85 -5.46
N SER A 325 3.82 -26.03 -5.67
CA SER A 325 2.47 -26.19 -6.25
C SER A 325 1.40 -25.99 -5.17
N THR A 326 0.13 -25.77 -5.56
CA THR A 326 -1.01 -25.74 -4.62
C THR A 326 -1.08 -27.03 -3.79
N GLY A 327 -1.26 -26.90 -2.47
CA GLY A 327 -1.35 -28.02 -1.55
C GLY A 327 -0.02 -28.71 -1.23
N ALA A 328 1.12 -28.05 -1.47
CA ALA A 328 2.45 -28.58 -1.17
C ALA A 328 3.07 -27.93 0.08
N SER A 329 3.68 -28.75 0.93
CA SER A 329 4.21 -28.29 2.22
C SER A 329 5.36 -27.27 2.08
N GLN A 330 5.34 -26.24 2.93
CA GLN A 330 6.30 -25.13 2.99
C GLN A 330 6.98 -25.08 4.37
N PRO A 331 7.91 -25.99 4.69
CA PRO A 331 8.49 -26.12 6.04
C PRO A 331 9.47 -25.01 6.42
N ASN A 332 9.74 -24.05 5.51
CA ASN A 332 10.74 -22.99 5.69
C ASN A 332 10.13 -21.57 5.67
N PHE A 333 8.80 -21.45 5.64
CA PHE A 333 8.10 -20.17 5.69
C PHE A 333 6.83 -20.30 6.53
N GLU A 334 6.84 -19.72 7.72
CA GLU A 334 5.76 -19.86 8.68
C GLU A 334 4.53 -19.02 8.29
N CYS A 335 3.34 -19.59 8.47
CA CYS A 335 2.05 -18.91 8.26
C CYS A 335 1.97 -17.51 8.87
N ALA A 336 2.49 -17.31 10.09
CA ALA A 336 2.54 -16.01 10.74
C ALA A 336 3.43 -15.02 9.98
N GLU A 337 4.59 -15.44 9.45
CA GLU A 337 5.45 -14.54 8.67
C GLU A 337 4.83 -14.21 7.30
N PHE A 338 4.16 -15.17 6.65
CA PHE A 338 3.40 -14.93 5.42
C PHE A 338 2.28 -13.91 5.61
N VAL A 339 1.44 -14.10 6.64
CA VAL A 339 0.40 -13.13 7.01
C VAL A 339 1.05 -11.79 7.35
N ALA A 340 2.10 -11.78 8.17
CA ALA A 340 2.75 -10.53 8.58
C ALA A 340 3.35 -9.75 7.39
N ARG A 341 3.92 -10.43 6.40
CA ARG A 341 4.38 -9.79 5.15
C ARG A 341 3.23 -9.25 4.31
N SER A 342 2.10 -9.97 4.27
CA SER A 342 0.88 -9.49 3.64
C SER A 342 0.41 -8.17 4.29
N LEU A 343 0.35 -8.11 5.62
CA LEU A 343 -0.01 -6.87 6.33
C LEU A 343 1.04 -5.77 6.19
N ALA A 344 2.33 -6.11 6.10
CA ALA A 344 3.40 -5.14 5.82
C ALA A 344 3.25 -4.49 4.44
N ALA A 345 2.75 -5.23 3.44
CA ALA A 345 2.43 -4.68 2.11
C ALA A 345 1.31 -3.64 2.19
N ASN A 346 0.39 -3.81 3.16
CA ASN A 346 -0.67 -2.86 3.51
C ASN A 346 -0.25 -1.86 4.63
N GLY A 347 1.04 -1.76 4.94
CA GLY A 347 1.59 -0.72 5.83
C GLY A 347 1.38 -0.89 7.33
N TYR A 348 0.75 -1.98 7.80
CA TYR A 348 0.41 -2.24 9.22
C TYR A 348 1.62 -2.31 10.16
N PHE A 349 2.83 -2.54 9.62
CA PHE A 349 4.07 -2.58 10.38
C PHE A 349 5.03 -1.47 9.94
N PRO A 350 4.91 -0.25 10.52
CA PRO A 350 5.84 0.85 10.30
C PRO A 350 7.32 0.43 10.40
N GLY A 351 8.07 0.64 9.32
CA GLY A 351 9.50 0.31 9.24
C GLY A 351 9.82 -1.10 8.72
N LEU A 352 8.83 -1.97 8.52
CA LEU A 352 8.97 -3.19 7.74
C LEU A 352 8.54 -2.96 6.29
N ASP A 353 9.06 -3.82 5.42
CA ASP A 353 8.73 -3.93 4.01
C ASP A 353 8.50 -5.41 3.68
N ALA A 354 7.43 -5.71 2.93
CA ALA A 354 6.96 -7.06 2.69
C ALA A 354 7.98 -7.95 1.95
N ASN A 355 8.79 -7.35 1.08
CA ASN A 355 9.65 -8.06 0.13
C ASN A 355 11.15 -7.91 0.39
N THR A 356 11.56 -6.94 1.20
CA THR A 356 12.98 -6.64 1.47
C THR A 356 13.38 -6.76 2.94
N SER A 357 12.44 -6.72 3.89
CA SER A 357 12.77 -6.96 5.31
C SER A 357 12.99 -8.44 5.62
N THR A 358 14.09 -8.75 6.32
CA THR A 358 14.48 -10.11 6.70
C THR A 358 13.53 -10.77 7.70
N SER A 359 13.42 -12.09 7.68
CA SER A 359 12.64 -12.86 8.67
C SER A 359 13.05 -12.52 10.12
N ASN A 360 14.34 -12.26 10.37
CA ASN A 360 14.83 -11.79 11.67
C ASN A 360 14.23 -10.43 12.09
N GLN A 361 13.94 -9.52 11.16
CA GLN A 361 13.27 -8.25 11.45
C GLN A 361 11.78 -8.44 11.79
N TYR A 362 11.09 -9.39 11.15
CA TYR A 362 9.73 -9.78 11.55
C TYR A 362 9.72 -10.47 12.92
N ALA A 363 10.68 -11.37 13.18
CA ALA A 363 10.81 -12.11 14.43
C ALA A 363 11.30 -11.28 15.65
N SER A 364 11.62 -9.99 15.46
CA SER A 364 12.09 -9.10 16.54
C SER A 364 11.44 -7.71 16.51
N TYR A 365 10.28 -7.59 15.86
CA TYR A 365 9.62 -6.31 15.63
C TYR A 365 8.99 -5.73 16.89
N GLN A 366 9.53 -4.61 17.38
CA GLN A 366 8.98 -3.83 18.50
C GLN A 366 8.72 -4.65 19.80
N GLY A 367 9.48 -5.74 20.00
CA GLY A 367 9.32 -6.63 21.16
C GLY A 367 8.35 -7.80 20.95
N TYR A 368 7.83 -7.99 19.73
CA TYR A 368 7.00 -9.12 19.31
C TYR A 368 7.70 -9.90 18.19
N SER A 369 7.48 -11.21 18.12
CA SER A 369 7.83 -12.03 16.96
C SER A 369 6.63 -12.14 16.01
N LEU A 370 6.58 -11.30 14.98
CA LEU A 370 5.51 -11.38 13.97
C LEU A 370 5.55 -12.67 13.15
N ALA A 371 6.66 -13.41 13.17
CA ALA A 371 6.79 -14.75 12.62
C ALA A 371 6.23 -15.86 13.54
N TYR A 372 5.60 -15.50 14.67
CA TYR A 372 4.99 -16.42 15.63
C TYR A 372 3.51 -16.07 15.85
N VAL A 373 2.61 -17.05 15.66
CA VAL A 373 1.15 -16.81 15.60
C VAL A 373 0.58 -16.09 16.85
N PRO A 374 0.89 -16.50 18.10
CA PRO A 374 0.40 -15.80 19.29
C PRO A 374 0.91 -14.36 19.44
N ASP A 375 2.15 -14.09 19.02
CA ASP A 375 2.76 -12.75 19.09
C ASP A 375 2.18 -11.81 18.03
N LEU A 376 1.96 -12.32 16.81
CA LEU A 376 1.27 -11.59 15.74
C LEU A 376 -0.15 -11.19 16.17
N TYR A 377 -0.94 -12.14 16.69
CA TYR A 377 -2.27 -11.87 17.25
C TYR A 377 -2.19 -10.80 18.36
N SER A 378 -1.26 -10.97 19.30
CA SER A 378 -1.10 -10.05 20.43
C SER A 378 -0.71 -8.64 19.98
N TYR A 379 0.16 -8.51 18.98
CA TYR A 379 0.56 -7.22 18.43
C TYR A 379 -0.66 -6.46 17.86
N LEU A 380 -1.48 -7.13 17.05
CA LEU A 380 -2.63 -6.50 16.38
C LEU A 380 -3.68 -6.00 17.38
N ILE A 381 -3.98 -6.79 18.41
CA ILE A 381 -4.93 -6.41 19.46
C ILE A 381 -4.37 -5.32 20.38
N ASN A 382 -3.13 -5.47 20.86
CA ASN A 382 -2.51 -4.54 21.81
C ASN A 382 -2.22 -3.16 21.22
N ASN A 383 -1.93 -3.07 19.92
CA ASN A 383 -1.71 -1.80 19.22
C ASN A 383 -3.00 -1.23 18.60
N HIS A 384 -4.16 -1.85 18.86
CA HIS A 384 -5.46 -1.43 18.33
C HIS A 384 -5.47 -1.32 16.79
N LEU A 385 -4.88 -2.31 16.12
CA LEU A 385 -4.89 -2.47 14.66
C LEU A 385 -6.00 -3.41 14.17
N GLY A 386 -6.70 -4.05 15.10
CA GLY A 386 -7.89 -4.84 14.81
C GLY A 386 -8.66 -5.24 16.08
N VAL A 387 -9.71 -6.03 15.89
CA VAL A 387 -10.56 -6.59 16.94
C VAL A 387 -10.89 -8.06 16.63
N ASP A 388 -10.78 -8.93 17.63
CA ASP A 388 -11.25 -10.32 17.54
C ASP A 388 -12.79 -10.31 17.52
N VAL A 389 -13.39 -10.67 16.38
CA VAL A 389 -14.85 -10.80 16.19
C VAL A 389 -15.35 -12.22 16.43
N GLY A 390 -14.47 -13.13 16.86
CA GLY A 390 -14.73 -14.56 16.99
C GLY A 390 -14.87 -15.24 15.63
N ASP A 391 -15.54 -16.39 15.62
CA ASP A 391 -15.90 -17.09 14.38
C ASP A 391 -17.14 -16.43 13.74
N ASN A 392 -16.95 -15.23 13.19
CA ASN A 392 -18.02 -14.40 12.65
C ASN A 392 -17.64 -13.76 11.30
N PRO A 393 -17.61 -14.55 10.21
CA PRO A 393 -17.25 -14.05 8.88
C PRO A 393 -18.16 -12.91 8.39
N ALA A 394 -19.39 -12.80 8.89
CA ALA A 394 -20.29 -11.69 8.56
C ALA A 394 -19.85 -10.31 9.12
N GLN A 395 -18.85 -10.28 10.02
CA GLN A 395 -18.19 -9.07 10.51
C GLN A 395 -16.79 -8.84 9.92
N ALA A 396 -16.37 -9.68 8.97
CA ALA A 396 -15.04 -9.61 8.36
C ALA A 396 -15.04 -8.86 7.02
N ALA A 397 -13.84 -8.54 6.55
CA ALA A 397 -13.52 -8.06 5.21
C ALA A 397 -12.29 -8.81 4.63
N PRO A 398 -12.12 -8.85 3.29
CA PRO A 398 -10.86 -9.29 2.69
C PRO A 398 -9.69 -8.44 3.21
N GLY A 399 -8.61 -9.08 3.64
CA GLY A 399 -7.48 -8.47 4.36
C GLY A 399 -7.44 -8.82 5.85
N ASP A 400 -8.55 -9.25 6.43
CA ASP A 400 -8.63 -9.78 7.80
C ASP A 400 -7.89 -11.11 7.96
N ILE A 401 -7.75 -11.57 9.20
CA ILE A 401 -6.93 -12.75 9.53
C ILE A 401 -7.74 -13.77 10.30
N ALA A 402 -7.81 -15.01 9.79
CA ALA A 402 -8.27 -16.15 10.54
C ALA A 402 -7.12 -16.73 11.36
N PHE A 403 -7.28 -16.70 12.67
CA PHE A 403 -6.38 -17.29 13.65
C PHE A 403 -6.97 -18.59 14.17
N TYR A 404 -6.26 -19.69 14.04
CA TYR A 404 -6.76 -21.02 14.43
C TYR A 404 -6.12 -21.49 15.73
N ARG A 405 -6.97 -21.93 16.65
CA ARG A 405 -6.59 -22.50 17.94
C ARG A 405 -6.75 -24.01 17.92
N ASN A 406 -5.75 -24.72 18.45
CA ASN A 406 -5.82 -26.15 18.68
C ASN A 406 -6.81 -26.50 19.81
N GLY A 407 -7.02 -27.80 20.06
CA GLY A 407 -7.92 -28.28 21.13
C GLY A 407 -7.53 -27.87 22.57
N SER A 408 -6.36 -27.25 22.79
CA SER A 408 -5.96 -26.65 24.08
C SER A 408 -6.26 -25.14 24.17
N GLY A 409 -6.74 -24.52 23.09
CA GLY A 409 -6.95 -23.07 22.97
C GLY A 409 -5.72 -22.28 22.51
N THR A 410 -4.60 -22.97 22.25
CA THR A 410 -3.33 -22.37 21.81
C THR A 410 -3.41 -22.02 20.32
N LEU A 411 -2.99 -20.80 19.98
CA LEU A 411 -2.90 -20.32 18.61
C LEU A 411 -1.74 -21.00 17.87
N GLU A 412 -2.03 -21.73 16.79
CA GLU A 412 -1.04 -22.52 16.05
C GLU A 412 -0.95 -22.16 14.56
N HIS A 413 -1.98 -21.57 13.96
CA HIS A 413 -1.97 -21.22 12.54
C HIS A 413 -2.68 -19.89 12.27
N ALA A 414 -2.28 -19.20 11.20
CA ALA A 414 -2.90 -17.96 10.73
C ALA A 414 -3.02 -17.95 9.20
N ALA A 415 -4.17 -17.50 8.68
CA ALA A 415 -4.43 -17.38 7.26
C ALA A 415 -5.07 -16.03 6.94
N LEU A 416 -4.80 -15.47 5.77
CA LEU A 416 -5.37 -14.19 5.34
C LEU A 416 -6.71 -14.43 4.63
N LEU A 417 -7.77 -13.74 5.02
CA LEU A 417 -9.04 -13.74 4.31
C LEU A 417 -8.88 -12.99 2.99
N VAL A 418 -9.09 -13.69 1.88
CA VAL A 418 -9.00 -13.13 0.51
C VAL A 418 -10.36 -12.95 -0.14
N GLN A 419 -11.39 -13.61 0.38
CA GLN A 419 -12.80 -13.37 0.07
C GLN A 419 -13.61 -13.52 1.35
N VAL A 420 -14.54 -12.60 1.61
CA VAL A 420 -15.54 -12.78 2.67
C VAL A 420 -16.87 -13.15 2.04
N GLY A 421 -17.41 -14.26 2.54
CA GLY A 421 -18.63 -14.86 2.07
C GLY A 421 -19.90 -14.23 2.65
N THR A 422 -21.04 -14.75 2.20
CA THR A 422 -22.39 -14.37 2.63
C THR A 422 -23.14 -15.51 3.29
N THR A 423 -22.62 -16.74 3.23
CA THR A 423 -23.21 -17.89 3.91
C THR A 423 -23.06 -17.80 5.43
N ARG A 424 -24.04 -18.34 6.15
CA ARG A 424 -24.08 -18.31 7.62
C ARG A 424 -22.98 -19.17 8.28
N ASP A 425 -22.45 -20.16 7.55
CA ASP A 425 -21.35 -21.03 7.97
C ASP A 425 -19.99 -20.58 7.39
N GLY A 426 -19.96 -19.44 6.68
CA GLY A 426 -18.78 -18.90 6.02
C GLY A 426 -18.13 -19.85 5.01
N SER A 427 -18.84 -20.86 4.49
CA SER A 427 -18.31 -21.79 3.49
C SER A 427 -17.88 -21.12 2.17
N ASP A 428 -18.36 -19.90 1.89
CA ASP A 428 -17.94 -19.03 0.81
C ASP A 428 -16.92 -17.93 1.23
N THR A 429 -16.43 -17.97 2.48
CA THR A 429 -15.28 -17.19 2.97
C THR A 429 -14.00 -17.96 2.69
N LEU A 430 -13.09 -17.35 1.92
CA LEU A 430 -11.88 -18.00 1.40
C LEU A 430 -10.63 -17.37 2.00
N VAL A 431 -9.63 -18.21 2.26
CA VAL A 431 -8.30 -17.79 2.72
C VAL A 431 -7.19 -18.25 1.78
N ASP A 432 -6.10 -17.49 1.80
CA ASP A 432 -4.78 -17.92 1.36
C ASP A 432 -3.92 -18.17 2.62
N ALA A 433 -3.14 -19.25 2.61
CA ALA A 433 -2.34 -19.67 3.76
C ALA A 433 -1.02 -20.35 3.36
N HIS A 434 -0.09 -20.38 4.31
CA HIS A 434 1.23 -20.99 4.17
C HIS A 434 1.34 -22.29 4.99
N ASN A 435 2.54 -22.87 5.07
CA ASN A 435 2.82 -24.23 5.55
C ASN A 435 2.32 -25.36 4.63
N ASP A 436 1.19 -25.19 3.90
CA ASP A 436 0.65 -26.17 2.93
C ASP A 436 0.30 -25.58 1.53
N ALA A 437 0.71 -24.33 1.25
CA ALA A 437 0.49 -23.61 -0.01
C ALA A 437 -0.98 -23.62 -0.46
N ASP A 438 -1.84 -23.19 0.45
CA ASP A 438 -3.29 -23.14 0.27
C ASP A 438 -3.71 -21.82 -0.41
N TYR A 439 -4.48 -21.95 -1.49
CA TYR A 439 -4.95 -20.84 -2.31
C TYR A 439 -6.47 -20.85 -2.43
N GLN A 440 -7.11 -19.77 -1.98
CA GLN A 440 -8.56 -19.55 -2.04
C GLN A 440 -9.38 -20.74 -1.49
N ILE A 441 -8.91 -21.35 -0.40
CA ILE A 441 -9.60 -22.47 0.25
C ILE A 441 -10.66 -21.96 1.26
N PRO A 442 -11.75 -22.70 1.53
CA PRO A 442 -12.68 -22.35 2.60
C PRO A 442 -11.98 -22.22 3.96
N TYR A 443 -12.20 -21.12 4.67
CA TYR A 443 -11.53 -20.85 5.96
C TYR A 443 -11.81 -21.94 7.03
N ASN A 444 -12.96 -22.60 6.94
CA ASN A 444 -13.35 -23.66 7.86
C ASN A 444 -12.65 -25.02 7.59
N ASN A 445 -11.82 -25.15 6.54
CA ASN A 445 -11.03 -26.37 6.29
C ASN A 445 -10.15 -26.77 7.48
N TYR A 446 -9.42 -25.82 8.10
CA TYR A 446 -8.59 -26.10 9.27
C TYR A 446 -9.41 -26.54 10.50
N GLN A 447 -10.64 -26.05 10.63
CA GLN A 447 -11.56 -26.51 11.67
C GLN A 447 -11.95 -27.98 11.42
N ALA A 448 -12.30 -28.31 10.18
CA ALA A 448 -12.76 -29.62 9.77
C ALA A 448 -11.66 -30.71 9.80
N TRP A 449 -10.42 -30.36 9.42
CA TRP A 449 -9.33 -31.33 9.30
C TRP A 449 -8.55 -31.54 10.60
N ASN A 450 -8.29 -30.46 11.36
CA ASN A 450 -7.44 -30.51 12.56
C ASN A 450 -8.23 -30.38 13.87
N GLY A 451 -9.56 -30.20 13.81
CA GLY A 451 -10.40 -29.97 14.99
C GLY A 451 -10.15 -28.62 15.67
N TYR A 452 -9.66 -27.64 14.91
CA TYR A 452 -9.31 -26.31 15.40
C TYR A 452 -10.54 -25.41 15.52
N SER A 453 -10.53 -24.42 16.41
CA SER A 453 -11.50 -23.33 16.41
C SER A 453 -10.91 -22.09 15.75
N ALA A 454 -11.64 -21.44 14.84
CA ALA A 454 -11.19 -20.18 14.23
C ALA A 454 -11.63 -18.97 15.05
N HIS A 455 -10.81 -17.92 15.01
CA HIS A 455 -11.12 -16.57 15.47
C HIS A 455 -10.70 -15.62 14.35
N ILE A 456 -11.58 -14.72 13.92
CA ILE A 456 -11.24 -13.70 12.94
C ILE A 456 -10.84 -12.43 13.68
N VAL A 457 -9.64 -11.92 13.39
CA VAL A 457 -9.27 -10.55 13.74
C VAL A 457 -9.63 -9.66 12.57
N HIS A 458 -10.66 -8.85 12.76
CA HIS A 458 -11.05 -7.80 11.83
C HIS A 458 -10.08 -6.62 11.97
N LEU A 459 -9.40 -6.25 10.88
CA LEU A 459 -8.45 -5.14 10.85
C LEU A 459 -9.17 -3.79 10.62
N TYR A 460 -8.49 -2.70 10.99
CA TYR A 460 -9.08 -1.40 11.28
C TYR A 460 -8.70 -0.27 10.33
#